data_AF-A0A6H9RUW0-F1
#
_entry.id   AF-A0A6H9RUW0-F1
#
_cell.length_a   1.000
_cell.length_b   1.000
_cell.length_c   1.000
_cell.angle_alpha   90.00
_cell.angle_beta   90.00
_cell.angle_gamma   90.00
#
_symmetry.space_group_name_H-M   'P 1'
#
loop_
_entity.id
_entity.type
_entity.pdbx_description
1 polymer ?
#
loop_
_entity_poly.entity_id
_entity_poly.type
_entity_poly.pdbx_seq_one_letter_code
_entity_poly.pdbx_strand_id
1 'polypeptide(L)'
;RTPDPALPAKGLLRSRHNNYFTLPVLFIMISNHFPSTYGSQYNWLILAGIAVAAVLVRHYFNTRHDSNRFAWTLPVGALAMICLAYVTGPKPMPTAPEVAKAPGVIEYQPLPETAVGGGAKPATAPAAPTAAPTQAANAQGPSFEKVHSVIQERCSVCHSAKPTSPLFSAAPGGVMFDTPEQIQQQAARIQAQAVTNQIMP
;
A
#
# COMPACT_ATOMS: atom_id res chain seq x y z
N ARG A 1 15.62 -35.15 42.03
CA ARG A 1 16.69 -34.48 41.25
C ARG A 1 16.50 -32.99 41.40
N THR A 2 17.55 -32.25 41.74
CA THR A 2 17.53 -30.78 41.70
C THR A 2 17.48 -30.32 40.23
N PRO A 3 16.57 -29.40 39.86
CA PRO A 3 16.52 -28.84 38.51
C PRO A 3 17.84 -28.13 38.16
N ASP A 4 18.31 -28.30 36.93
CA ASP A 4 19.49 -27.59 36.42
C ASP A 4 19.18 -26.08 36.27
N PRO A 5 19.90 -25.17 36.97
CA PRO A 5 19.68 -23.73 36.89
C PRO A 5 20.05 -23.12 35.53
N ALA A 6 20.78 -23.82 34.65
CA ALA A 6 21.15 -23.31 33.34
C ALA A 6 19.97 -23.27 32.35
N LEU A 7 18.99 -24.17 32.50
CA LEU A 7 17.81 -24.23 31.65
C LEU A 7 16.90 -22.99 31.76
N PRO A 8 16.51 -22.52 32.96
CA PRO A 8 15.71 -21.30 33.09
C PRO A 8 16.47 -20.05 32.62
N ALA A 9 17.79 -19.96 32.84
CA ALA A 9 18.59 -18.85 32.35
C ALA A 9 18.57 -18.73 30.81
N LYS A 10 18.69 -19.86 30.09
CA LYS A 10 18.55 -19.91 28.63
C LYS A 10 17.13 -19.50 28.18
N GLY A 11 16.11 -19.90 28.93
CA GLY A 11 14.73 -19.50 28.69
C GLY A 11 14.53 -17.98 28.81
N LEU A 12 15.09 -17.37 29.85
CA LEU A 12 15.03 -15.92 30.07
C LEU A 12 15.75 -15.14 28.96
N LEU A 13 16.91 -15.61 28.48
CA LEU A 13 17.62 -14.97 27.37
C LEU A 13 16.77 -14.94 26.10
N ARG A 14 16.11 -16.06 25.76
CA ARG A 14 15.22 -16.15 24.59
C ARG A 14 13.99 -15.28 24.73
N SER A 15 13.36 -15.27 25.90
CA SER A 15 12.22 -14.39 26.19
C SER A 15 12.61 -12.92 26.04
N ARG A 16 13.75 -12.51 26.59
CA ARG A 16 14.30 -11.15 26.42
C ARG A 16 14.57 -10.83 24.96
N HIS A 17 15.22 -11.72 24.21
CA HIS A 17 15.45 -11.52 22.77
C HIS A 17 14.13 -11.25 22.04
N ASN A 18 13.14 -12.13 22.23
CA ASN A 18 11.84 -11.98 21.58
C ASN A 18 11.15 -10.67 21.97
N ASN A 19 11.29 -10.26 23.24
CA ASN A 19 10.73 -9.04 23.81
C ASN A 19 11.32 -7.75 23.18
N TYR A 20 12.56 -7.77 22.68
CA TYR A 20 13.14 -6.64 21.93
C TYR A 20 12.62 -6.54 20.50
N PHE A 21 12.29 -7.67 19.86
CA PHE A 21 11.84 -7.70 18.47
C PHE A 21 10.33 -7.54 18.29
N THR A 22 9.52 -7.65 19.35
CA THR A 22 8.06 -7.51 19.23
C THR A 22 7.64 -6.17 18.62
N LEU A 23 8.16 -5.04 19.12
CA LEU A 23 7.79 -3.72 18.63
C LEU A 23 8.29 -3.46 17.20
N PRO A 24 9.59 -3.70 16.86
CA PRO A 24 10.05 -3.55 15.48
C PRO A 24 9.31 -4.45 14.49
N VAL A 25 9.04 -5.71 14.82
CA VAL A 25 8.35 -6.65 13.92
C VAL A 25 6.91 -6.23 13.70
N LEU A 26 6.17 -5.92 14.78
CA LEU A 26 4.79 -5.43 14.67
C LEU A 26 4.72 -4.17 13.81
N PHE A 27 5.68 -3.28 14.00
CA PHE A 27 5.78 -2.06 13.21
C PHE A 27 5.97 -2.35 11.73
N ILE A 28 6.89 -3.24 11.35
CA ILE A 28 7.11 -3.66 9.95
C ILE A 28 5.82 -4.24 9.35
N MET A 29 5.13 -5.12 10.08
CA MET A 29 3.89 -5.75 9.61
C MET A 29 2.80 -4.71 9.31
N ILE A 30 2.70 -3.65 10.12
CA ILE A 30 1.70 -2.59 9.98
C ILE A 30 2.15 -1.49 9.01
N SER A 31 3.45 -1.31 8.77
CA SER A 31 4.02 -0.20 7.98
C SER A 31 3.42 -0.14 6.56
N ASN A 32 3.15 -1.30 5.96
CA ASN A 32 2.60 -1.37 4.60
C ASN A 32 1.14 -0.87 4.50
N HIS A 33 0.47 -0.69 5.65
CA HIS A 33 -0.88 -0.11 5.73
C HIS A 33 -0.88 1.43 5.82
N PHE A 34 0.29 2.06 5.96
CA PHE A 34 0.42 3.52 6.03
C PHE A 34 1.38 4.05 4.94
N PRO A 35 0.95 4.05 3.65
CA PRO A 35 1.78 4.50 2.53
C PRO A 35 2.20 5.97 2.63
N SER A 36 1.43 6.81 3.33
CA SER A 36 1.79 8.22 3.55
C SER A 36 3.08 8.37 4.37
N THR A 37 3.36 7.42 5.27
CA THR A 37 4.57 7.43 6.13
C THR A 37 5.77 6.72 5.48
N TYR A 38 5.53 5.75 4.59
CA TYR A 38 6.57 4.88 3.98
C TYR A 38 6.71 4.98 2.46
N GLY A 39 5.94 5.84 1.79
CA GLY A 39 6.03 6.07 0.35
C GLY A 39 7.26 6.88 -0.08
N SER A 40 8.14 7.27 0.83
CA SER A 40 9.34 8.05 0.50
C SER A 40 10.50 7.15 0.04
N GLN A 41 11.40 7.72 -0.77
CA GLN A 41 12.69 7.10 -1.13
C GLN A 41 13.58 6.74 0.08
N TYR A 42 13.30 7.31 1.25
CA TYR A 42 14.03 7.08 2.50
C TYR A 42 13.31 6.12 3.46
N ASN A 43 12.30 5.39 2.97
CA ASN A 43 11.53 4.41 3.74
C ASN A 43 12.38 3.44 4.58
N TRP A 44 13.50 2.95 4.05
CA TRP A 44 14.42 2.08 4.78
C TRP A 44 15.13 2.78 5.95
N LEU A 45 15.49 4.07 5.81
CA LEU A 45 16.09 4.87 6.88
C LEU A 45 15.08 5.18 7.98
N ILE A 46 13.85 5.52 7.58
CA ILE A 46 12.74 5.76 8.51
C ILE A 46 12.49 4.50 9.34
N LEU A 47 12.45 3.34 8.67
CA LEU A 47 12.29 2.05 9.35
C LEU A 47 13.44 1.76 10.32
N ALA A 48 14.68 1.94 9.89
CA ALA A 48 15.85 1.74 10.74
C ALA A 48 15.82 2.67 11.98
N GLY A 49 15.45 3.94 11.78
CA GLY A 49 15.33 4.92 12.87
C GLY A 49 14.26 4.54 13.89
N ILE A 50 13.06 4.16 13.44
CA ILE A 50 11.97 3.74 14.33
C ILE A 50 12.29 2.43 15.04
N ALA A 51 12.94 1.48 14.36
CA ALA A 51 13.38 0.24 14.99
C ALA A 51 14.36 0.51 16.14
N VAL A 52 15.33 1.41 15.95
CA VAL A 52 16.27 1.82 17.02
C VAL A 52 15.52 2.50 18.16
N ALA A 53 14.60 3.43 17.87
CA ALA A 53 13.80 4.11 18.89
C ALA A 53 12.95 3.11 19.71
N ALA A 54 12.29 2.15 19.04
CA ALA A 54 11.50 1.11 19.69
C ALA A 54 12.35 0.22 20.61
N VAL A 55 13.55 -0.18 20.15
CA VAL A 55 14.50 -0.97 20.95
C VAL A 55 15.00 -0.17 22.16
N LEU A 56 15.31 1.12 22.01
CA LEU A 56 15.77 1.99 23.09
C LEU A 56 14.72 2.19 24.19
N VAL A 57 13.46 2.40 23.79
CA VAL A 57 12.34 2.50 24.73
C VAL A 57 12.17 1.18 25.47
N ARG A 58 12.19 0.05 24.74
CA ARG A 58 12.05 -1.28 25.34
C ARG A 58 13.21 -1.62 26.27
N HIS A 59 14.43 -1.19 25.91
CA HIS A 59 15.62 -1.38 26.71
C HIS A 59 15.44 -0.78 28.10
N TYR A 60 14.96 0.46 28.19
CA TYR A 60 14.67 1.09 29.47
C TYR A 60 13.65 0.30 30.29
N PHE A 61 12.51 -0.06 29.71
CA PHE A 61 11.49 -0.83 30.43
C PHE A 61 11.99 -2.19 30.93
N ASN A 62 12.90 -2.83 30.18
CA ASN A 62 13.50 -4.09 30.58
C ASN A 62 14.58 -3.93 31.67
N THR A 63 15.23 -2.78 31.78
CA THR A 63 16.29 -2.52 32.78
C THR A 63 15.84 -1.72 33.99
N ARG A 64 14.67 -1.05 33.95
CA ARG A 64 14.18 -0.16 35.01
C ARG A 64 14.03 -0.84 36.38
N HIS A 65 13.82 -2.16 36.38
CA HIS A 65 13.63 -2.95 37.59
C HIS A 65 14.96 -3.24 38.30
N ASP A 66 16.09 -3.24 37.57
CA ASP A 66 17.42 -3.46 38.13
C ASP A 66 18.15 -2.13 38.39
N SER A 67 17.98 -1.13 37.52
CA SER A 67 18.64 0.17 37.63
C SER A 67 17.97 1.25 36.76
N ASN A 68 17.78 2.45 37.32
CA ASN A 68 17.24 3.61 36.59
C ASN A 68 18.28 4.35 35.71
N ARG A 69 19.48 3.79 35.54
CA ARG A 69 20.58 4.40 34.76
C ARG A 69 20.22 4.76 33.32
N PHE A 70 19.24 4.06 32.73
CA PHE A 70 18.81 4.26 31.35
C PHE A 70 17.55 5.12 31.22
N ALA A 71 17.12 5.83 32.26
CA ALA A 71 15.97 6.75 32.17
C ALA A 71 16.10 7.80 31.06
N TRP A 72 17.34 8.15 30.68
CA TRP A 72 17.64 9.03 29.55
C TRP A 72 17.21 8.49 28.19
N THR A 73 17.03 7.17 28.01
CA THR A 73 16.61 6.65 26.69
C THR A 73 15.15 7.01 26.37
N LEU A 74 14.31 7.34 27.36
CA LEU A 74 12.95 7.83 27.13
C LEU A 74 12.92 9.22 26.47
N PRO A 75 13.54 10.28 27.03
CA PRO A 75 13.57 11.57 26.36
C PRO A 75 14.32 11.50 25.03
N VAL A 76 15.39 10.70 24.90
CA VAL A 76 16.08 10.49 23.60
C VAL A 76 15.16 9.84 22.57
N GLY A 77 14.44 8.79 22.96
CA GLY A 77 13.49 8.13 22.08
C GLY A 77 12.36 9.06 21.65
N ALA A 78 11.82 9.86 22.58
CA ALA A 78 10.80 10.86 22.27
C ALA A 78 11.33 11.92 21.29
N LEU A 79 12.54 12.46 21.54
CA LEU A 79 13.18 13.43 20.65
C LEU A 79 13.45 12.83 19.27
N ALA A 80 13.93 11.59 19.20
CA ALA A 80 14.15 10.88 17.94
C ALA A 80 12.86 10.72 17.13
N MET A 81 11.75 10.36 17.79
CA MET A 81 10.44 10.26 17.12
C MET A 81 9.93 11.63 16.63
N ILE A 82 10.13 12.70 17.41
CA ILE A 82 9.74 14.07 17.02
C ILE A 82 10.59 14.56 15.85
N CYS A 83 11.91 14.39 15.90
CA CYS A 83 12.81 14.75 14.81
C CYS A 83 12.44 13.99 13.53
N LEU A 84 12.16 12.70 13.64
CA LEU A 84 11.76 11.90 12.49
C LEU A 84 10.45 12.41 11.90
N ALA A 85 9.44 12.65 12.74
CA ALA A 85 8.14 13.19 12.30
C ALA A 85 8.29 14.56 11.60
N TYR A 86 9.16 15.43 12.09
CA TYR A 86 9.45 16.72 11.46
C TYR A 86 10.12 16.56 10.09
N VAL A 87 11.12 15.67 9.98
CA VAL A 87 11.85 15.42 8.73
C VAL A 87 10.97 14.74 7.68
N THR A 88 10.05 13.86 8.11
CA THR A 88 9.15 13.11 7.21
C THR A 88 7.83 13.83 6.93
N GLY A 89 7.60 15.01 7.52
CA GLY A 89 6.36 15.75 7.35
C GLY A 89 6.10 16.17 5.90
N PRO A 90 4.84 16.12 5.41
CA PRO A 90 4.51 16.57 4.07
C PRO A 90 4.85 18.06 3.91
N LYS A 91 5.59 18.41 2.87
CA LYS A 91 5.88 19.81 2.53
C LYS A 91 4.56 20.50 2.18
N PRO A 92 4.24 21.67 2.75
CA PRO A 92 3.07 22.43 2.33
C PRO A 92 3.23 22.76 0.85
N MET A 93 2.32 22.23 0.02
CA MET A 93 2.28 22.59 -1.39
C MET A 93 1.79 24.03 -1.51
N PRO A 94 2.32 24.82 -2.46
CA PRO A 94 1.72 26.10 -2.81
C PRO A 94 0.24 25.89 -3.12
N THR A 95 -0.64 26.68 -2.51
CA THR A 95 -2.05 26.74 -2.91
C THR A 95 -2.10 27.00 -4.41
N ALA A 96 -2.64 26.04 -5.17
CA ALA A 96 -2.84 26.19 -6.60
C ALA A 96 -3.64 27.49 -6.86
N PRO A 97 -3.32 28.26 -7.91
CA PRO A 97 -4.07 29.46 -8.23
C PRO A 97 -5.52 29.11 -8.53
N GLU A 98 -6.40 30.06 -8.21
CA GLU A 98 -7.85 30.07 -8.42
C GLU A 98 -8.21 30.02 -9.93
N VAL A 99 -7.92 28.89 -10.58
CA VAL A 99 -8.29 28.63 -11.98
C VAL A 99 -8.77 27.19 -12.11
N ALA A 100 -9.83 26.86 -11.38
CA ALA A 100 -10.67 25.71 -11.66
C ALA A 100 -12.13 26.09 -11.40
N LYS A 101 -12.64 27.00 -12.24
CA LYS A 101 -14.08 27.07 -12.47
C LYS A 101 -14.49 25.69 -12.99
N ALA A 102 -15.29 24.98 -12.20
CA ALA A 102 -15.74 23.62 -12.47
C ALA A 102 -16.23 23.48 -13.93
N PRO A 103 -15.81 22.45 -14.68
CA PRO A 103 -16.59 22.03 -15.83
C PRO A 103 -17.96 21.57 -15.31
N GLY A 104 -19.02 21.98 -16.02
CA GLY A 104 -20.40 21.71 -15.67
C GLY A 104 -20.66 20.23 -15.42
N VAL A 105 -21.65 19.98 -14.56
CA VAL A 105 -22.30 18.70 -14.26
C VAL A 105 -21.96 17.62 -15.28
N ILE A 106 -21.08 16.68 -14.90
CA ILE A 106 -20.91 15.45 -15.65
C ILE A 106 -22.21 14.65 -15.45
N GLU A 107 -23.05 14.63 -16.48
CA GLU A 107 -24.25 13.81 -16.54
C GLU A 107 -23.81 12.34 -16.54
N TYR A 108 -24.11 11.64 -15.43
CA TYR A 108 -23.83 10.22 -15.29
C TYR A 108 -24.76 9.43 -16.22
N GLN A 109 -24.20 8.82 -17.26
CA GLN A 109 -24.93 7.87 -18.07
C GLN A 109 -25.06 6.56 -17.27
N PRO A 110 -26.26 6.13 -16.88
CA PRO A 110 -26.42 4.89 -16.12
C PRO A 110 -25.95 3.70 -16.97
N LEU A 111 -25.22 2.78 -16.32
CA LEU A 111 -24.76 1.54 -16.94
C LEU A 111 -25.95 0.79 -17.57
N PRO A 112 -25.79 0.18 -18.76
CA PRO A 112 -26.85 -0.63 -19.36
C PRO A 112 -27.25 -1.77 -18.42
N GLU A 113 -28.56 -2.04 -18.33
CA GLU A 113 -29.16 -3.04 -17.43
C GLU A 113 -28.67 -4.49 -17.65
N THR A 114 -27.81 -4.72 -18.65
CA THR A 114 -27.09 -5.98 -18.84
C THR A 114 -25.99 -6.22 -17.81
N ALA A 115 -25.63 -5.22 -17.00
CA ALA A 115 -24.69 -5.35 -15.88
C ALA A 115 -25.34 -5.84 -14.57
N VAL A 116 -26.67 -5.99 -14.52
CA VAL A 116 -27.38 -6.48 -13.33
C VAL A 116 -28.14 -7.75 -13.69
N GLY A 117 -27.56 -8.90 -13.39
CA GLY A 117 -28.22 -10.17 -13.70
C GLY A 117 -27.44 -11.38 -13.24
N GLY A 118 -27.47 -11.65 -11.94
CA GLY A 118 -27.19 -12.99 -11.43
C GLY A 118 -28.20 -13.99 -11.98
N GLY A 119 -27.71 -15.04 -12.64
CA GLY A 119 -28.53 -16.08 -13.22
C GLY A 119 -27.70 -17.17 -13.88
N ALA A 120 -27.02 -17.99 -13.08
CA ALA A 120 -26.36 -19.19 -13.56
C ALA A 120 -27.38 -20.30 -13.88
N LYS A 121 -27.37 -20.81 -15.13
CA LYS A 121 -27.43 -22.25 -15.52
C LYS A 121 -27.73 -22.45 -17.02
N PRO A 122 -27.48 -23.64 -17.59
CA PRO A 122 -26.25 -24.44 -17.63
C PRO A 122 -25.77 -24.65 -19.08
N ALA A 123 -24.52 -25.09 -19.22
CA ALA A 123 -23.93 -25.49 -20.49
C ALA A 123 -24.74 -26.58 -21.22
N THR A 124 -24.87 -26.43 -22.53
CA THR A 124 -25.14 -27.54 -23.45
C THR A 124 -24.15 -27.41 -24.61
N ALA A 125 -23.20 -28.34 -24.68
CA ALA A 125 -22.50 -28.70 -25.92
C ALA A 125 -23.38 -29.74 -26.65
N PRO A 126 -23.38 -29.88 -28.00
CA PRO A 126 -22.17 -30.23 -28.74
C PRO A 126 -22.05 -29.71 -30.19
N ALA A 127 -20.80 -29.63 -30.69
CA ALA A 127 -20.31 -30.22 -31.96
C ALA A 127 -19.14 -29.41 -32.57
N ALA A 128 -18.06 -30.11 -32.89
CA ALA A 128 -16.92 -29.64 -33.70
C ALA A 128 -17.06 -30.18 -35.15
N PRO A 129 -16.11 -29.89 -36.07
CA PRO A 129 -15.68 -28.58 -36.58
C PRO A 129 -15.88 -28.53 -38.12
N THR A 130 -16.30 -27.38 -38.67
CA THR A 130 -16.24 -27.17 -40.13
C THR A 130 -15.52 -25.88 -40.44
N ALA A 131 -14.59 -25.98 -41.39
CA ALA A 131 -13.57 -25.02 -41.75
C ALA A 131 -14.11 -23.63 -42.17
N ALA A 132 -13.22 -22.65 -42.00
CA ALA A 132 -13.38 -21.21 -42.19
C ALA A 132 -13.95 -20.79 -43.58
N PRO A 133 -14.46 -19.55 -43.68
CA PRO A 133 -13.53 -18.47 -44.02
C PRO A 133 -13.66 -17.24 -43.13
N THR A 134 -12.51 -16.61 -42.93
CA THR A 134 -12.23 -15.26 -42.45
C THR A 134 -13.43 -14.30 -42.46
N GLN A 135 -13.95 -13.98 -41.28
CA GLN A 135 -14.62 -12.70 -41.03
C GLN A 135 -14.03 -12.10 -39.76
N ALA A 136 -13.13 -11.15 -39.96
CA ALA A 136 -12.87 -10.11 -38.99
C ALA A 136 -14.20 -9.37 -38.76
N ALA A 137 -14.84 -9.65 -37.63
CA ALA A 137 -16.00 -8.90 -37.18
C ALA A 137 -15.98 -8.86 -35.64
N ASN A 138 -15.66 -7.67 -35.14
CA ASN A 138 -16.37 -7.09 -34.00
C ASN A 138 -16.19 -7.77 -32.63
N ALA A 139 -15.01 -7.60 -32.04
CA ALA A 139 -14.91 -7.40 -30.61
C ALA A 139 -14.74 -5.89 -30.36
N GLN A 140 -15.84 -5.13 -30.40
CA GLN A 140 -15.87 -3.73 -29.94
C GLN A 140 -15.69 -3.70 -28.41
N GLY A 141 -14.47 -3.95 -27.95
CA GLY A 141 -14.01 -3.35 -26.72
C GLY A 141 -13.82 -1.83 -26.93
N PRO A 142 -13.87 -1.02 -25.87
CA PRO A 142 -13.45 0.38 -25.96
C PRO A 142 -12.03 0.45 -26.55
N SER A 143 -11.75 1.47 -27.36
CA SER A 143 -10.41 1.69 -27.88
C SER A 143 -9.42 1.83 -26.72
N PHE A 144 -8.18 1.36 -26.91
CA PHE A 144 -7.15 1.49 -25.88
C PHE A 144 -6.95 2.95 -25.46
N GLU A 145 -7.09 3.89 -26.40
CA GLU A 145 -7.04 5.33 -26.13
C GLU A 145 -8.09 5.76 -25.09
N LYS A 146 -9.32 5.25 -25.18
CA LYS A 146 -10.38 5.54 -24.21
C LYS A 146 -10.09 4.90 -22.84
N VAL A 147 -9.52 3.70 -22.83
CA VAL A 147 -9.08 3.04 -21.58
C VAL A 147 -7.96 3.84 -20.93
N HIS A 148 -6.98 4.27 -21.72
CA HIS A 148 -5.86 5.06 -21.23
C HIS A 148 -6.31 6.41 -20.65
N SER A 149 -7.26 7.10 -21.28
CA SER A 149 -7.80 8.35 -20.72
C SER A 149 -8.45 8.15 -19.35
N VAL A 150 -9.24 7.07 -19.19
CA VAL A 150 -9.88 6.75 -17.90
C VAL A 150 -8.83 6.42 -16.84
N ILE A 151 -7.83 5.62 -17.18
CA ILE A 151 -6.73 5.28 -16.26
C ILE A 151 -5.96 6.54 -15.83
N GLN A 152 -5.73 7.46 -16.76
CA GLN A 152 -5.02 8.70 -16.47
C GLN A 152 -5.84 9.67 -15.59
N GLU A 153 -7.16 9.62 -15.65
CA GLU A 153 -8.02 10.45 -14.82
C GLU A 153 -8.29 9.85 -13.43
N ARG A 154 -8.36 8.52 -13.34
CA ARG A 154 -8.84 7.82 -12.13
C ARG A 154 -7.75 7.11 -11.36
N CYS A 155 -6.76 6.55 -12.05
CA CYS A 155 -5.78 5.66 -11.44
C CYS A 155 -4.43 6.36 -11.24
N SER A 156 -3.95 7.14 -12.23
CA SER A 156 -2.61 7.74 -12.18
C SER A 156 -2.45 8.83 -11.10
N VAL A 157 -3.55 9.39 -10.60
CA VAL A 157 -3.56 10.34 -9.47
C VAL A 157 -2.83 9.77 -8.24
N CYS A 158 -2.94 8.46 -8.03
CA CYS A 158 -2.28 7.73 -6.95
C CYS A 158 -1.22 6.74 -7.46
N HIS A 159 -1.44 6.12 -8.63
CA HIS A 159 -0.57 5.08 -9.22
C HIS A 159 0.30 5.63 -10.37
N SER A 160 1.04 6.70 -10.11
CA SER A 160 2.04 7.27 -11.01
C SER A 160 3.42 7.25 -10.35
N ALA A 161 4.49 7.27 -11.15
CA ALA A 161 5.83 7.59 -10.67
C ALA A 161 5.89 8.93 -9.93
N LYS A 162 4.97 9.86 -10.25
CA LYS A 162 4.81 11.14 -9.58
C LYS A 162 3.32 11.37 -9.26
N PRO A 163 2.80 10.78 -8.17
CA PRO A 163 1.40 10.95 -7.79
C PRO A 163 1.06 12.43 -7.60
N THR A 164 -0.15 12.82 -8.03
CA THR A 164 -0.64 14.20 -7.87
C THR A 164 -1.47 14.36 -6.59
N SER A 165 -1.90 13.25 -5.97
CA SER A 165 -2.58 13.28 -4.68
C SER A 165 -1.64 13.64 -3.54
N PRO A 166 -2.02 14.57 -2.63
CA PRO A 166 -1.22 14.94 -1.46
C PRO A 166 -0.99 13.78 -0.47
N LEU A 167 -1.77 12.69 -0.57
CA LEU A 167 -1.70 11.55 0.33
C LEU A 167 -0.61 10.54 -0.04
N PHE A 168 -0.07 10.61 -1.27
CA PHE A 168 0.85 9.61 -1.80
C PHE A 168 2.12 10.28 -2.31
N SER A 169 3.25 9.91 -1.71
CA SER A 169 4.59 10.33 -2.18
C SER A 169 5.21 9.35 -3.18
N ALA A 170 4.66 8.14 -3.27
CA ALA A 170 4.95 7.13 -4.29
C ALA A 170 3.71 6.27 -4.54
N ALA A 171 3.70 5.59 -5.68
CA ALA A 171 2.60 4.72 -6.07
C ALA A 171 2.38 3.55 -5.07
N PRO A 172 1.16 3.34 -4.56
CA PRO A 172 0.86 2.23 -3.67
C PRO A 172 1.21 0.88 -4.29
N GLY A 173 1.91 0.04 -3.52
CA GLY A 173 2.33 -1.29 -3.98
C GLY A 173 3.33 -1.28 -5.15
N GLY A 174 3.96 -0.13 -5.43
CA GLY A 174 4.92 0.03 -6.54
C GLY A 174 4.30 -0.11 -7.93
N VAL A 175 2.97 -0.05 -8.04
CA VAL A 175 2.25 -0.21 -9.31
C VAL A 175 2.03 1.14 -9.93
N MET A 176 2.58 1.35 -11.13
CA MET A 176 2.46 2.59 -11.88
C MET A 176 1.73 2.34 -13.21
N PHE A 177 1.02 3.35 -13.69
CA PHE A 177 0.24 3.33 -14.93
C PHE A 177 0.62 4.47 -15.88
N ASP A 178 1.86 4.95 -15.80
CA ASP A 178 2.32 6.09 -16.61
C ASP A 178 2.48 5.74 -18.10
N THR A 179 2.69 4.46 -18.42
CA THR A 179 2.92 3.98 -19.79
C THR A 179 1.90 2.91 -20.20
N PRO A 180 1.57 2.82 -21.49
CA PRO A 180 0.71 1.77 -22.03
C PRO A 180 1.18 0.35 -21.69
N GLU A 181 2.49 0.11 -21.74
CA GLU A 181 3.10 -1.18 -21.48
C GLU A 181 2.89 -1.59 -20.02
N GLN A 182 3.05 -0.66 -19.08
CA GLN A 182 2.76 -0.89 -17.67
C GLN A 182 1.27 -1.22 -17.46
N ILE A 183 0.37 -0.49 -18.11
CA ILE A 183 -1.08 -0.76 -18.00
C ILE A 183 -1.40 -2.18 -18.45
N GLN A 184 -0.82 -2.62 -19.58
CA GLN A 184 -1.04 -3.96 -20.12
C GLN A 184 -0.48 -5.05 -19.20
N GLN A 185 0.75 -4.88 -18.69
CA GLN A 185 1.35 -5.82 -17.75
C GLN A 185 0.52 -5.96 -16.46
N GLN A 186 -0.17 -4.89 -16.07
CA GLN A 186 -0.93 -4.82 -14.83
C GLN A 186 -2.42 -5.15 -15.04
N ALA A 187 -2.85 -5.49 -16.26
CA ALA A 187 -4.26 -5.64 -16.62
C ALA A 187 -5.02 -6.63 -15.70
N ALA A 188 -4.43 -7.76 -15.36
CA ALA A 188 -5.02 -8.74 -14.44
C ALA A 188 -5.23 -8.15 -13.03
N ARG A 189 -4.29 -7.31 -12.56
CA ARG A 189 -4.41 -6.63 -11.26
C ARG A 189 -5.45 -5.53 -11.30
N ILE A 190 -5.53 -4.76 -12.39
CA ILE A 190 -6.55 -3.73 -12.58
C ILE A 190 -7.94 -4.37 -12.53
N GLN A 191 -8.16 -5.46 -13.27
CA GLN A 191 -9.44 -6.17 -13.27
C GLN A 191 -9.79 -6.72 -11.88
N ALA A 192 -8.83 -7.34 -11.17
CA ALA A 192 -9.06 -7.83 -9.82
C ALA A 192 -9.41 -6.71 -8.82
N GLN A 193 -8.75 -5.54 -8.90
CA GLN A 193 -8.95 -4.47 -7.91
C GLN A 193 -10.16 -3.57 -8.21
N ALA A 194 -10.36 -3.18 -9.48
CA ALA A 194 -11.43 -2.27 -9.88
C ALA A 194 -12.76 -2.98 -10.15
N VAL A 195 -12.72 -4.19 -10.72
CA VAL A 195 -13.94 -4.92 -11.12
C VAL A 195 -14.32 -5.97 -10.08
N THR A 196 -13.39 -6.85 -9.70
CA THR A 196 -13.71 -7.97 -8.80
C THR A 196 -13.89 -7.49 -7.35
N ASN A 197 -12.94 -6.74 -6.83
CA ASN A 197 -12.96 -6.32 -5.43
C ASN A 197 -13.57 -4.92 -5.22
N GLN A 198 -13.66 -4.11 -6.28
CA GLN A 198 -14.16 -2.73 -6.24
C GLN A 198 -13.48 -1.86 -5.17
N ILE A 199 -12.20 -2.10 -4.89
CA ILE A 199 -11.41 -1.34 -3.91
C ILE A 199 -10.85 -0.07 -4.56
N MET A 200 -10.74 -0.06 -5.88
CA MET A 200 -10.27 1.07 -6.68
C MET A 200 -11.38 1.50 -7.66
N PRO A 201 -11.48 2.80 -7.97
CA PRO A 201 -12.50 3.35 -8.86
C PRO A 201 -12.29 2.99 -10.33
#